data_AF-A0A7L5FEA1-F1
#
_entry.id   AF-A0A7L5FEA1-F1
#
_cell.length_a   1.000
_cell.length_b   1.000
_cell.length_c   1.000
_cell.angle_alpha   90.00
_cell.angle_beta   90.00
_cell.angle_gamma   90.00
#
_symmetry.space_group_name_H-M   'P 1'
#
loop_
_entity.id
_entity.type
_entity.pdbx_description
1 polymer ?
#
loop_
_entity_poly.entity_id
_entity_poly.type
_entity_poly.pdbx_seq_one_letter_code
_entity_poly.pdbx_strand_id
1 'polypeptide(L)'
;MIYLKVIKKIGFVLILGLMLVSCNKNEKKVNVSETQKSVAVEKSKADKKLKIEDYFSGPNYMRYMVSEKNQLALTDKQESAFKIWRTENHPKIEARMEQIDEINSEIKSLSKEQASSEKILQKLDATNKLRLEIAEIKIQCRDHIIEELDDKQWNTLVEDYKKEYPFMEREEMMVLISHVNPLPNYMQTINDNTEKFKISEEEQKTLGNWSSENHPKMMQMAQQVQNLEKDIYQASLNKEPRAGIFNKINEIGKLRVDVVSKKTNCRDLVIKTLSPEQWNLLIEKS
;
A
#
# COMPACT_ATOMS: atom_id res chain seq x y z
N MET A 1 -22.57 -47.76 49.07
CA MET A 1 -23.50 -48.65 48.34
C MET A 1 -23.11 -48.61 46.87
N ILE A 2 -22.14 -49.42 46.43
CA ILE A 2 -22.26 -50.82 45.93
C ILE A 2 -23.12 -50.92 44.65
N TYR A 3 -22.43 -51.24 43.54
CA TYR A 3 -22.73 -52.10 42.37
C TYR A 3 -21.87 -51.55 41.20
N LEU A 4 -20.68 -52.05 40.81
CA LEU A 4 -20.22 -53.42 40.46
C LEU A 4 -21.17 -54.07 39.44
N LYS A 5 -20.87 -54.12 38.14
CA LYS A 5 -20.06 -55.14 37.44
C LYS A 5 -20.24 -54.92 35.92
N VAL A 6 -19.44 -55.38 34.94
CA VAL A 6 -18.08 -55.93 34.78
C VAL A 6 -17.99 -56.34 33.28
N ILE A 7 -16.94 -55.86 32.60
CA ILE A 7 -15.95 -56.57 31.76
C ILE A 7 -16.40 -57.49 30.59
N LYS A 8 -15.83 -57.23 29.40
CA LYS A 8 -14.85 -58.08 28.65
C LYS A 8 -14.41 -57.33 27.38
N LYS A 9 -13.16 -56.83 27.24
CA LYS A 9 -11.88 -57.52 26.87
C LYS A 9 -12.08 -58.48 25.69
N ILE A 10 -11.39 -58.30 24.55
CA ILE A 10 -10.03 -58.75 24.18
C ILE A 10 -9.79 -58.13 22.78
N GLY A 11 -8.66 -57.62 22.31
CA GLY A 11 -7.26 -57.70 22.73
C GLY A 11 -6.37 -57.86 21.47
N PHE A 12 -5.31 -57.04 21.37
CA PHE A 12 -3.95 -57.34 20.85
C PHE A 12 -3.79 -57.78 19.37
N VAL A 13 -2.72 -57.52 18.59
CA VAL A 13 -1.31 -57.16 18.84
C VAL A 13 -0.77 -56.42 17.59
N LEU A 14 0.22 -55.55 17.80
CA LEU A 14 1.24 -55.07 16.84
C LEU A 14 1.88 -56.18 15.98
N ILE A 15 2.48 -55.81 14.84
CA ILE A 15 3.89 -56.13 14.51
C ILE A 15 4.42 -55.19 13.40
N LEU A 16 5.67 -54.78 13.60
CA LEU A 16 6.57 -54.00 12.73
C LEU A 16 6.85 -54.67 11.37
N GLY A 17 7.27 -53.86 10.39
CA GLY A 17 8.06 -54.34 9.25
C GLY A 17 8.59 -53.23 8.35
N LEU A 18 9.79 -52.72 8.66
CA LEU A 18 10.69 -52.04 7.70
C LEU A 18 11.39 -53.11 6.85
N MET A 19 11.49 -52.93 5.53
CA MET A 19 12.66 -53.33 4.71
C MET A 19 12.61 -52.66 3.33
N LEU A 20 13.82 -52.42 2.82
CA LEU A 20 14.23 -51.61 1.67
C LEU A 20 14.34 -52.42 0.35
N VAL A 21 14.67 -51.72 -0.75
CA VAL A 21 15.55 -52.13 -1.90
C VAL A 21 14.88 -52.55 -3.25
N SER A 22 14.92 -51.61 -4.21
CA SER A 22 15.62 -51.72 -5.54
C SER A 22 14.93 -52.18 -6.85
N CYS A 23 15.08 -51.29 -7.85
CA CYS A 23 15.49 -51.46 -9.26
C CYS A 23 14.68 -52.29 -10.30
N ASN A 24 14.22 -51.55 -11.33
CA ASN A 24 14.63 -51.58 -12.75
C ASN A 24 13.62 -52.01 -13.83
N LYS A 25 13.76 -51.31 -14.97
CA LYS A 25 13.42 -51.63 -16.38
C LYS A 25 11.96 -51.58 -16.86
N ASN A 26 11.69 -50.51 -17.60
CA ASN A 26 11.17 -50.46 -18.98
C ASN A 26 10.30 -51.63 -19.47
N GLU A 27 9.01 -51.35 -19.65
CA GLU A 27 8.25 -51.78 -20.84
C GLU A 27 7.34 -50.65 -21.34
N LYS A 28 7.16 -50.62 -22.66
CA LYS A 28 6.55 -49.55 -23.46
C LYS A 28 5.05 -49.78 -23.65
N LYS A 29 4.32 -48.65 -23.66
CA LYS A 29 3.09 -48.32 -24.41
C LYS A 29 1.77 -48.99 -24.00
N VAL A 30 0.88 -48.18 -23.41
CA VAL A 30 -0.49 -47.96 -23.94
C VAL A 30 -0.87 -46.49 -23.73
N ASN A 31 -1.32 -45.83 -24.80
CA ASN A 31 -1.94 -44.51 -24.80
C ASN A 31 -3.35 -44.63 -24.22
N VAL A 32 -3.64 -43.96 -23.12
CA VAL A 32 -4.98 -43.42 -22.85
C VAL A 32 -4.81 -42.01 -22.32
N SER A 33 -5.34 -41.07 -23.10
CA SER A 33 -5.47 -39.66 -22.79
C SER A 33 -6.39 -39.48 -21.59
N GLU A 34 -5.83 -39.24 -20.41
CA GLU A 34 -6.54 -38.55 -19.34
C GLU A 34 -6.18 -37.07 -19.40
N THR A 35 -7.14 -36.31 -19.92
CA THR A 35 -7.17 -34.86 -19.88
C THR A 35 -7.22 -34.43 -18.41
N GLN A 36 -6.06 -34.23 -17.80
CA GLN A 36 -5.95 -33.40 -16.60
C GLN A 36 -6.44 -32.01 -16.98
N LYS A 37 -7.66 -31.68 -16.52
CA LYS A 37 -8.13 -30.31 -16.42
C LYS A 37 -7.06 -29.54 -15.65
N SER A 38 -6.23 -28.79 -16.37
CA SER A 38 -5.57 -27.64 -15.81
C SER A 38 -6.68 -26.74 -15.26
N VAL A 39 -6.79 -26.70 -13.94
CA VAL A 39 -7.43 -25.59 -13.27
C VAL A 39 -6.60 -24.39 -13.69
N ALA A 40 -7.12 -23.65 -14.68
CA ALA A 40 -6.62 -22.33 -15.00
C ALA A 40 -6.82 -21.51 -13.73
N VAL A 41 -5.78 -21.45 -12.91
CA VAL A 41 -5.60 -20.38 -11.93
C VAL A 41 -5.61 -19.13 -12.78
N GLU A 42 -6.74 -18.44 -12.74
CA GLU A 42 -6.92 -17.13 -13.34
C GLU A 42 -5.76 -16.29 -12.79
N LYS A 43 -4.82 -15.95 -13.69
CA LYS A 43 -3.67 -15.13 -13.34
C LYS A 43 -4.20 -13.90 -12.63
N SER A 44 -3.79 -13.73 -11.38
CA SER A 44 -4.09 -12.53 -10.61
C SER A 44 -3.79 -11.31 -11.47
N LYS A 45 -4.64 -10.28 -11.42
CA LYS A 45 -4.46 -9.00 -12.11
C LYS A 45 -3.26 -8.20 -11.54
N ALA A 46 -2.16 -8.87 -11.24
CA ALA A 46 -0.87 -8.31 -10.90
C ALA A 46 -0.17 -7.86 -12.20
N ASP A 47 -0.33 -6.58 -12.52
CA ASP A 47 0.68 -5.71 -13.16
C ASP A 47 0.09 -4.35 -13.61
N LYS A 48 -0.88 -3.79 -12.86
CA LYS A 48 -1.11 -2.35 -12.91
C LYS A 48 -0.24 -1.70 -11.85
N LYS A 49 0.99 -1.33 -12.24
CA LYS A 49 1.80 -0.36 -11.48
C LYS A 49 0.88 0.83 -11.16
N LEU A 50 0.59 1.05 -9.88
CA LEU A 50 -0.27 2.13 -9.41
C LEU A 50 0.25 3.43 -10.05
N LYS A 51 -0.60 4.08 -10.85
CA LYS A 51 -0.25 5.37 -11.43
C LYS A 51 -0.35 6.41 -10.34
N ILE A 52 0.42 7.47 -10.46
CA ILE A 52 0.42 8.56 -9.49
C ILE A 52 -1.00 9.11 -9.24
N GLU A 53 -1.87 9.06 -10.26
CA GLU A 53 -3.30 9.40 -10.22
C GLU A 53 -4.11 8.60 -9.17
N ASP A 54 -3.65 7.39 -8.83
CA ASP A 54 -4.20 6.46 -7.86
C ASP A 54 -3.70 6.73 -6.41
N TYR A 55 -2.75 7.66 -6.21
CA TYR A 55 -2.12 7.92 -4.90
C TYR A 55 -2.92 8.85 -3.99
N PHE A 56 -4.00 9.46 -4.48
CA PHE A 56 -4.80 10.36 -3.67
C PHE A 56 -6.02 9.67 -3.08
N SER A 57 -6.28 9.93 -1.80
CA SER A 57 -7.41 9.40 -1.06
C SER A 57 -8.73 9.83 -1.70
N GLY A 58 -9.47 8.89 -2.30
CA GLY A 58 -10.83 9.08 -2.81
C GLY A 58 -11.01 8.68 -4.29
N PRO A 59 -12.26 8.56 -4.76
CA PRO A 59 -12.57 8.15 -6.12
C PRO A 59 -12.10 9.16 -7.17
N ASN A 60 -11.53 8.66 -8.27
CA ASN A 60 -11.31 9.43 -9.49
C ASN A 60 -12.51 9.28 -10.42
N TYR A 61 -13.63 9.93 -10.10
CA TYR A 61 -14.88 9.83 -10.87
C TYR A 61 -14.69 10.20 -12.35
N MET A 62 -13.89 11.24 -12.61
CA MET A 62 -13.58 11.69 -13.97
C MET A 62 -12.95 10.62 -14.84
N ARG A 63 -12.26 9.62 -14.26
CA ARG A 63 -11.74 8.46 -15.01
C ARG A 63 -12.86 7.62 -15.63
N TYR A 64 -13.95 7.40 -14.90
CA TYR A 64 -15.10 6.64 -15.40
C TYR A 64 -15.97 7.51 -16.30
N MET A 65 -16.25 8.75 -15.90
CA MET A 65 -17.17 9.65 -16.61
C MET A 65 -16.71 10.00 -18.03
N VAL A 66 -15.40 10.07 -18.28
CA VAL A 66 -14.85 10.31 -19.63
C VAL A 66 -14.55 9.03 -20.40
N SER A 67 -14.86 7.86 -19.84
CA SER A 67 -14.69 6.60 -20.54
C SER A 67 -15.78 6.42 -21.59
N GLU A 68 -15.42 5.91 -22.77
CA GLU A 68 -16.37 5.65 -23.87
C GLU A 68 -17.45 4.61 -23.51
N LYS A 69 -17.29 3.89 -22.39
CA LYS A 69 -18.16 2.80 -21.94
C LYS A 69 -19.04 3.18 -20.74
N ASN A 70 -19.03 4.44 -20.32
CA ASN A 70 -19.86 4.84 -19.19
C ASN A 70 -21.36 4.75 -19.55
N GLN A 71 -22.19 4.46 -18.55
CA GLN A 71 -23.64 4.26 -18.71
C GLN A 71 -24.44 5.47 -18.22
N LEU A 72 -23.81 6.64 -18.09
CA LEU A 72 -24.40 7.80 -17.41
C LEU A 72 -25.42 8.55 -18.25
N ALA A 73 -25.50 8.28 -19.56
CA ALA A 73 -26.39 8.99 -20.50
C ALA A 73 -26.35 10.51 -20.27
N LEU A 74 -25.14 11.08 -20.26
CA LEU A 74 -24.92 12.50 -20.01
C LEU A 74 -25.54 13.34 -21.12
N THR A 75 -26.07 14.50 -20.77
CA THR A 75 -26.47 15.52 -21.75
C THR A 75 -25.25 16.24 -22.30
N ASP A 76 -25.33 16.81 -23.50
CA ASP A 76 -24.26 17.64 -24.10
C ASP A 76 -23.78 18.74 -23.15
N LYS A 77 -24.68 19.30 -22.35
CA LYS A 77 -24.37 20.32 -21.34
C LYS A 77 -23.50 19.74 -20.22
N GLN A 78 -23.89 18.59 -19.66
CA GLN A 78 -23.13 17.90 -18.61
C GLN A 78 -21.75 17.47 -19.13
N GLU A 79 -21.68 16.87 -20.32
CA GLU A 79 -20.41 16.49 -20.95
C GLU A 79 -19.48 17.68 -21.15
N SER A 80 -20.02 18.80 -21.65
CA SER A 80 -19.26 20.03 -21.85
C SER A 80 -18.75 20.59 -20.52
N ALA A 81 -19.58 20.61 -19.48
CA ALA A 81 -19.20 21.08 -18.14
C ALA A 81 -18.04 20.26 -17.57
N PHE A 82 -18.14 18.93 -17.60
CA PHE A 82 -17.09 18.05 -17.09
C PHE A 82 -15.80 18.11 -17.90
N LYS A 83 -15.91 18.27 -19.23
CA LYS A 83 -14.74 18.45 -20.10
C LYS A 83 -14.00 19.75 -19.76
N ILE A 84 -14.72 20.86 -19.62
CA ILE A 84 -14.14 22.16 -19.22
C ILE A 84 -13.44 22.03 -17.87
N TRP A 85 -14.14 21.48 -16.87
CA TRP A 85 -13.58 21.28 -15.53
C TRP A 85 -12.28 20.47 -15.57
N ARG A 86 -12.27 19.36 -16.33
CA ARG A 86 -11.09 18.50 -16.47
C ARG A 86 -9.94 19.24 -17.15
N THR A 87 -10.19 19.94 -18.25
CA THR A 87 -9.17 20.69 -18.99
C THR A 87 -8.50 21.75 -18.11
N GLU A 88 -9.26 22.42 -17.25
CA GLU A 88 -8.73 23.45 -16.37
C GLU A 88 -7.96 22.90 -15.16
N ASN A 89 -8.39 21.76 -14.60
CA ASN A 89 -7.93 21.32 -13.29
C ASN A 89 -7.02 20.10 -13.31
N HIS A 90 -7.09 19.25 -14.35
CA HIS A 90 -6.20 18.09 -14.45
C HIS A 90 -4.72 18.49 -14.53
N PRO A 91 -4.30 19.48 -15.35
CA PRO A 91 -2.90 19.91 -15.39
C PRO A 91 -2.41 20.48 -14.05
N LYS A 92 -3.29 21.12 -13.28
CA LYS A 92 -2.98 21.65 -11.94
C LYS A 92 -2.69 20.56 -10.93
N ILE A 93 -3.38 19.42 -11.05
CA ILE A 93 -3.15 18.24 -10.22
C ILE A 93 -1.82 17.59 -10.63
N GLU A 94 -1.58 17.38 -11.93
CA GLU A 94 -0.34 16.79 -12.45
C GLU A 94 0.90 17.58 -12.01
N ALA A 95 0.88 18.91 -12.20
CA ALA A 95 1.99 19.77 -11.80
C ALA A 95 2.30 19.70 -10.30
N ARG A 96 1.28 19.60 -9.43
CA ARG A 96 1.48 19.46 -7.97
C ARG A 96 2.04 18.10 -7.60
N MET A 97 1.67 17.07 -8.35
CA MET A 97 2.15 15.71 -8.11
C MET A 97 3.62 15.58 -8.52
N GLU A 98 4.00 16.19 -9.64
CA GLU A 98 5.41 16.33 -10.05
C GLU A 98 6.23 17.05 -8.98
N GLN A 99 5.73 18.17 -8.46
CA GLN A 99 6.39 18.87 -7.33
C GLN A 99 6.51 18.02 -6.07
N ILE A 100 5.50 17.19 -5.75
CA ILE A 100 5.59 16.25 -4.62
C ILE A 100 6.71 15.24 -4.86
N ASP A 101 6.84 14.70 -6.08
CA ASP A 101 7.87 13.72 -6.42
C ASP A 101 9.28 14.31 -6.38
N GLU A 102 9.43 15.54 -6.87
CA GLU A 102 10.68 16.31 -6.76
C GLU A 102 11.07 16.50 -5.28
N ILE A 103 10.15 17.00 -4.45
CA ILE A 103 10.41 17.23 -3.03
C ILE A 103 10.67 15.90 -2.29
N ASN A 104 9.96 14.82 -2.62
CA ASN A 104 10.23 13.50 -2.04
C ASN A 104 11.64 13.01 -2.40
N SER A 105 12.09 13.26 -3.63
CA SER A 105 13.46 12.95 -4.07
C SER A 105 14.49 13.79 -3.31
N GLU A 106 14.20 15.07 -3.06
CA GLU A 106 15.03 15.92 -2.20
C GLU A 106 15.08 15.41 -0.75
N ILE A 107 13.94 15.01 -0.16
CA ILE A 107 13.89 14.41 1.18
C ILE A 107 14.77 13.15 1.23
N LYS A 108 14.72 12.32 0.19
CA LYS A 108 15.59 11.13 0.07
C LYS A 108 17.07 11.52 0.08
N SER A 109 17.46 12.55 -0.68
CA SER A 109 18.85 13.05 -0.71
C SER A 109 19.29 13.61 0.63
N LEU A 110 18.47 14.48 1.23
CA LEU A 110 18.71 15.07 2.55
C LEU A 110 18.88 14.01 3.64
N SER A 111 18.12 12.93 3.56
CA SER A 111 18.29 11.79 4.47
C SER A 111 19.68 11.16 4.35
N LYS A 112 20.19 10.94 3.12
CA LYS A 112 21.52 10.38 2.86
C LYS A 112 22.65 11.34 3.26
N GLU A 113 22.44 12.64 3.06
CA GLU A 113 23.35 13.73 3.43
C GLU A 113 23.34 14.04 4.94
N GLN A 114 22.64 13.23 5.74
CA GLN A 114 22.54 13.39 7.20
C GLN A 114 21.99 14.77 7.63
N ALA A 115 21.10 15.35 6.81
CA ALA A 115 20.46 16.63 7.13
C ALA A 115 19.63 16.55 8.43
N SER A 116 19.45 17.69 9.09
CA SER A 116 18.65 17.76 10.32
C SER A 116 17.21 17.30 10.09
N SER A 117 16.60 16.76 11.16
CA SER A 117 15.18 16.37 11.14
C SER A 117 14.28 17.56 10.77
N GLU A 118 14.59 18.75 11.29
CA GLU A 118 13.88 19.99 10.97
C GLU A 118 13.85 20.27 9.46
N LYS A 119 14.99 20.16 8.77
CA LYS A 119 15.07 20.40 7.32
C LYS A 119 14.25 19.38 6.52
N ILE A 120 14.26 18.12 6.94
CA ILE A 120 13.46 17.06 6.30
C ILE A 120 11.96 17.30 6.53
N LEU A 121 11.57 17.63 7.76
CA LEU A 121 10.17 17.89 8.12
C LEU A 121 9.62 19.14 7.43
N GLN A 122 10.42 20.19 7.26
CA GLN A 122 10.03 21.38 6.52
C GLN A 122 9.71 21.06 5.05
N LYS A 123 10.47 20.16 4.42
CA LYS A 123 10.18 19.68 3.06
C LYS A 123 8.93 18.79 3.03
N LEU A 124 8.75 17.94 4.04
CA LEU A 124 7.54 17.14 4.16
C LEU A 124 6.29 18.01 4.28
N ASP A 125 6.34 19.08 5.06
CA ASP A 125 5.23 20.03 5.20
C ASP A 125 4.85 20.67 3.86
N ALA A 126 5.83 20.98 3.02
CA ALA A 126 5.58 21.45 1.66
C ALA A 126 4.82 20.40 0.84
N THR A 127 5.21 19.13 0.90
CA THR A 127 4.44 18.06 0.23
C THR A 127 3.03 17.90 0.78
N ASN A 128 2.83 18.07 2.10
CA ASN A 128 1.52 17.97 2.72
C ASN A 128 0.59 19.11 2.27
N LYS A 129 1.11 20.33 2.12
CA LYS A 129 0.35 21.45 1.52
C LYS A 129 -0.10 21.14 0.10
N LEU A 130 0.80 20.65 -0.75
CA LEU A 130 0.47 20.24 -2.12
C LEU A 130 -0.59 19.14 -2.16
N ARG A 131 -0.51 18.15 -1.26
CA ARG A 131 -1.54 17.11 -1.12
C ARG A 131 -2.90 17.68 -0.71
N LEU A 132 -2.94 18.68 0.17
CA LEU A 132 -4.19 19.35 0.53
C LEU A 132 -4.77 20.16 -0.64
N GLU A 133 -3.93 20.80 -1.45
CA GLU A 133 -4.40 21.49 -2.66
C GLU A 133 -4.95 20.50 -3.71
N ILE A 134 -4.35 19.32 -3.86
CA ILE A 134 -4.89 18.26 -4.71
C ILE A 134 -6.23 17.75 -4.17
N ALA A 135 -6.36 17.55 -2.84
CA ALA A 135 -7.64 17.21 -2.21
C ALA A 135 -8.72 18.23 -2.53
N GLU A 136 -8.40 19.51 -2.39
CA GLU A 136 -9.31 20.62 -2.61
C GLU A 136 -9.93 20.53 -4.00
N ILE A 137 -9.10 20.38 -5.03
CA ILE A 137 -9.53 20.27 -6.43
C ILE A 137 -10.36 19.00 -6.64
N LYS A 138 -9.95 17.85 -6.08
CA LYS A 138 -10.67 16.58 -6.24
C LYS A 138 -12.04 16.59 -5.56
N ILE A 139 -12.15 17.23 -4.39
CA ILE A 139 -13.41 17.35 -3.67
C ILE A 139 -14.33 18.36 -4.35
N GLN A 140 -13.80 19.48 -4.85
CA GLN A 140 -14.57 20.39 -5.71
C GLN A 140 -15.09 19.67 -6.97
N CYS A 141 -14.27 18.81 -7.59
CA CYS A 141 -14.71 17.99 -8.71
C CYS A 141 -15.87 17.06 -8.33
N ARG A 142 -15.80 16.40 -7.16
CA ARG A 142 -16.90 15.58 -6.65
C ARG A 142 -18.17 16.42 -6.45
N ASP A 143 -18.06 17.56 -5.78
CA ASP A 143 -19.21 18.41 -5.48
C ASP A 143 -19.88 18.88 -6.79
N HIS A 144 -19.07 19.30 -7.77
CA HIS A 144 -19.57 19.65 -9.10
C HIS A 144 -20.29 18.48 -9.80
N ILE A 145 -19.77 17.25 -9.69
CA ILE A 145 -20.45 16.05 -10.22
C ILE A 145 -21.78 15.79 -9.50
N ILE A 146 -21.82 15.94 -8.18
CA ILE A 146 -23.05 15.77 -7.39
C ILE A 146 -24.11 16.80 -7.79
N GLU A 147 -23.71 18.03 -8.09
CA GLU A 147 -24.61 19.11 -8.51
C GLU A 147 -25.16 18.93 -9.93
N GLU A 148 -24.33 18.43 -10.85
CA GLU A 148 -24.71 18.30 -12.26
C GLU A 148 -25.47 17.00 -12.57
N LEU A 149 -25.21 15.91 -11.83
CA LEU A 149 -25.87 14.62 -12.06
C LEU A 149 -27.19 14.51 -11.31
N ASP A 150 -28.19 13.92 -11.96
CA ASP A 150 -29.39 13.46 -11.26
C ASP A 150 -29.12 12.20 -10.40
N ASP A 151 -30.06 11.83 -9.54
CA ASP A 151 -29.91 10.68 -8.65
C ASP A 151 -29.73 9.36 -9.39
N LYS A 152 -30.35 9.19 -10.56
CA LYS A 152 -30.19 7.97 -11.36
C LYS A 152 -28.76 7.90 -11.91
N GLN A 153 -28.26 9.00 -12.48
CA GLN A 153 -26.90 9.09 -12.99
C GLN A 153 -25.87 8.90 -11.89
N TRP A 154 -26.08 9.51 -10.70
CA TRP A 154 -25.19 9.31 -9.55
C TRP A 154 -25.15 7.85 -9.10
N ASN A 155 -26.30 7.19 -8.98
CA ASN A 155 -26.34 5.79 -8.55
C ASN A 155 -25.65 4.89 -9.58
N THR A 156 -25.88 5.10 -10.87
CA THR A 156 -25.15 4.40 -11.94
C THR A 156 -23.64 4.63 -11.84
N LEU A 157 -23.21 5.89 -11.64
CA LEU A 157 -21.80 6.24 -11.44
C LEU A 157 -21.19 5.43 -10.29
N VAL A 158 -21.84 5.44 -9.13
CA VAL A 158 -21.32 4.77 -7.92
C VAL A 158 -21.25 3.25 -8.11
N GLU A 159 -22.28 2.63 -8.69
CA GLU A 159 -22.33 1.18 -8.92
C GLU A 159 -21.24 0.73 -9.89
N ASP A 160 -21.16 1.38 -11.06
CA ASP A 160 -20.16 1.02 -12.07
C ASP A 160 -18.74 1.36 -11.60
N TYR A 161 -18.56 2.48 -10.90
CA TYR A 161 -17.25 2.86 -10.36
C TYR A 161 -16.75 1.84 -9.34
N LYS A 162 -17.59 1.38 -8.40
CA LYS A 162 -17.22 0.33 -7.44
C LYS A 162 -16.84 -0.97 -8.12
N LYS A 163 -17.51 -1.31 -9.23
CA LYS A 163 -17.27 -2.53 -10.01
C LYS A 163 -15.97 -2.47 -10.81
N GLU A 164 -15.71 -1.35 -11.49
CA GLU A 164 -14.54 -1.20 -12.36
C GLU A 164 -13.27 -0.77 -11.60
N TYR A 165 -13.45 0.00 -10.53
CA TYR A 165 -12.40 0.61 -9.72
C TYR A 165 -12.66 0.38 -8.23
N PRO A 166 -12.71 -0.90 -7.78
CA PRO A 166 -12.88 -1.19 -6.36
C PRO A 166 -11.73 -0.57 -5.57
N PHE A 167 -12.02 -0.17 -4.33
CA PHE A 167 -10.95 0.21 -3.41
C PHE A 167 -10.04 -0.99 -3.19
N MET A 168 -8.80 -0.87 -3.68
CA MET A 168 -7.79 -1.92 -3.53
C MET A 168 -7.07 -1.70 -2.21
N GLU A 169 -7.25 -2.64 -1.30
CA GLU A 169 -6.45 -2.67 -0.07
C GLU A 169 -5.00 -3.00 -0.43
N ARG A 170 -4.06 -2.25 0.13
CA ARG A 170 -2.64 -2.57 0.06
C ARG A 170 -2.37 -3.69 1.04
N GLU A 171 -2.45 -4.92 0.56
CA GLU A 171 -2.17 -6.11 1.38
C GLU A 171 -0.67 -6.26 1.67
N GLU A 172 0.18 -5.83 0.73
CA GLU A 172 1.62 -5.91 0.89
C GLU A 172 2.17 -4.79 1.79
N MET A 173 2.80 -5.24 2.87
CA MET A 173 3.40 -4.43 3.92
C MET A 173 4.32 -3.30 3.41
N MET A 174 5.23 -3.68 2.52
CA MET A 174 6.23 -2.76 2.00
C MET A 174 5.63 -1.73 1.03
N VAL A 175 4.55 -2.10 0.35
CA VAL A 175 3.78 -1.17 -0.50
C VAL A 175 3.08 -0.13 0.36
N LEU A 176 2.54 -0.54 1.53
CA LEU A 176 1.87 0.40 2.43
C LEU A 176 2.84 1.39 3.07
N ILE A 177 4.00 0.93 3.56
CA ILE A 177 5.02 1.82 4.14
C ILE A 177 5.60 2.78 3.10
N SER A 178 5.93 2.29 1.90
CA SER A 178 6.51 3.13 0.84
C SER A 178 5.55 4.22 0.35
N HIS A 179 4.23 3.97 0.40
CA HIS A 179 3.21 4.97 0.10
C HIS A 179 3.19 6.17 1.07
N VAL A 180 3.56 5.95 2.33
CA VAL A 180 3.47 6.98 3.38
C VAL A 180 4.81 7.62 3.75
N ASN A 181 5.93 7.14 3.19
CA ASN A 181 7.27 7.55 3.59
C ASN A 181 8.23 7.75 2.39
N PRO A 182 8.78 8.96 2.19
CA PRO A 182 9.79 9.22 1.16
C PRO A 182 11.22 8.83 1.57
N LEU A 183 11.50 8.50 2.84
CA LEU A 183 12.86 8.15 3.29
C LEU A 183 13.29 6.75 2.85
N PRO A 184 14.59 6.52 2.58
CA PRO A 184 15.11 5.18 2.31
C PRO A 184 14.83 4.19 3.45
N ASN A 185 14.67 2.91 3.11
CA ASN A 185 14.48 1.87 4.11
C ASN A 185 15.81 1.27 4.59
N TYR A 186 16.59 2.07 5.31
CA TYR A 186 17.94 1.68 5.76
C TYR A 186 18.00 0.34 6.50
N MET A 187 17.08 0.09 7.43
CA MET A 187 17.04 -1.17 8.19
C MET A 187 16.85 -2.39 7.28
N GLN A 188 16.00 -2.27 6.26
CA GLN A 188 15.80 -3.35 5.30
C GLN A 188 17.07 -3.57 4.47
N THR A 189 17.69 -2.50 3.96
CA THR A 189 18.94 -2.61 3.21
C THR A 189 20.04 -3.28 4.01
N ILE A 190 20.16 -2.96 5.31
CA ILE A 190 21.12 -3.60 6.24
C ILE A 190 20.81 -5.09 6.35
N ASN A 191 19.57 -5.46 6.68
CA ASN A 191 19.16 -6.85 6.85
C ASN A 191 19.40 -7.69 5.58
N ASP A 192 19.08 -7.14 4.42
CA ASP A 192 19.25 -7.81 3.12
C ASP A 192 20.73 -8.00 2.71
N ASN A 193 21.66 -7.35 3.40
CA ASN A 193 23.09 -7.36 3.07
C ASN A 193 23.98 -7.54 4.32
N THR A 194 23.46 -8.20 5.36
CA THR A 194 24.11 -8.29 6.68
C THR A 194 25.57 -8.75 6.60
N GLU A 195 25.87 -9.78 5.79
CA GLU A 195 27.24 -10.28 5.59
C GLU A 195 28.18 -9.24 4.95
N LYS A 196 27.67 -8.44 4.01
CA LYS A 196 28.46 -7.41 3.30
C LYS A 196 28.74 -6.22 4.20
N PHE A 197 27.79 -5.86 5.06
CA PHE A 197 27.95 -4.77 6.02
C PHE A 197 28.82 -5.15 7.23
N LYS A 198 29.12 -6.45 7.41
CA LYS A 198 29.90 -6.95 8.56
C LYS A 198 29.33 -6.43 9.90
N ILE A 199 28.01 -6.43 10.02
CA ILE A 199 27.31 -5.94 11.21
C ILE A 199 27.77 -6.75 12.44
N SER A 200 28.27 -6.07 13.47
CA SER A 200 28.69 -6.73 14.71
C SER A 200 27.48 -7.20 15.53
N GLU A 201 27.69 -8.11 16.49
CA GLU A 201 26.60 -8.56 17.37
C GLU A 201 25.97 -7.41 18.18
N GLU A 202 26.80 -6.44 18.59
CA GLU A 202 26.34 -5.26 19.34
C GLU A 202 25.53 -4.30 18.45
N GLU A 203 25.97 -4.07 17.22
CA GLU A 203 25.24 -3.30 16.22
C GLU A 203 23.90 -3.98 15.90
N GLN A 204 23.92 -5.28 15.63
CA GLN A 204 22.73 -6.08 15.35
C GLN A 204 21.73 -6.02 16.50
N LYS A 205 22.21 -6.12 17.75
CA LYS A 205 21.38 -6.01 18.95
C LYS A 205 20.76 -4.62 19.08
N THR A 206 21.54 -3.57 18.85
CA THR A 206 21.08 -2.17 18.94
C THR A 206 20.00 -1.88 17.90
N LEU A 207 20.24 -2.22 16.64
CA LEU A 207 19.29 -2.03 15.54
C LEU A 207 18.04 -2.92 15.72
N GLY A 208 18.24 -4.17 16.16
CA GLY A 208 17.18 -5.14 16.41
C GLY A 208 16.23 -4.69 17.53
N ASN A 209 16.76 -4.14 18.63
CA ASN A 209 15.95 -3.60 19.72
C ASN A 209 15.07 -2.44 19.25
N TRP A 210 15.66 -1.49 18.50
CA TRP A 210 14.91 -0.37 17.94
C TRP A 210 13.81 -0.82 16.98
N SER A 211 14.13 -1.76 16.09
CA SER A 211 13.17 -2.33 15.13
C SER A 211 12.01 -3.02 15.85
N SER A 212 12.31 -3.85 16.86
CA SER A 212 11.28 -4.58 17.63
C SER A 212 10.30 -3.64 18.33
N GLU A 213 10.77 -2.48 18.79
CA GLU A 213 9.93 -1.49 19.46
C GLU A 213 9.14 -0.61 18.46
N ASN A 214 9.77 -0.20 17.36
CA ASN A 214 9.23 0.85 16.49
C ASN A 214 8.53 0.33 15.24
N HIS A 215 8.91 -0.84 14.72
CA HIS A 215 8.28 -1.41 13.53
C HIS A 215 6.76 -1.64 13.74
N PRO A 216 6.28 -2.23 14.85
CA PRO A 216 4.84 -2.37 15.08
C PRO A 216 4.10 -1.04 15.15
N LYS A 217 4.72 0.00 15.72
CA LYS A 217 4.13 1.35 15.81
C LYS A 217 4.02 2.00 14.43
N MET A 218 5.07 1.87 13.60
CA MET A 218 5.04 2.29 12.20
C MET A 218 3.92 1.56 11.45
N MET A 219 3.72 0.29 11.77
CA MET A 219 2.67 -0.48 11.13
C MET A 219 1.27 -0.03 11.47
N GLN A 220 1.03 0.27 12.74
CA GLN A 220 -0.24 0.83 13.17
C GLN A 220 -0.55 2.15 12.44
N MET A 221 0.42 3.05 12.30
CA MET A 221 0.22 4.32 11.58
C MET A 221 -0.06 4.12 10.09
N ALA A 222 0.67 3.20 9.46
CA ALA A 222 0.46 2.85 8.06
C ALA A 222 -0.96 2.29 7.83
N GLN A 223 -1.44 1.41 8.72
CA GLN A 223 -2.81 0.89 8.68
C GLN A 223 -3.86 1.99 8.94
N GLN A 224 -3.59 2.92 9.86
CA GLN A 224 -4.46 4.07 10.10
C GLN A 224 -4.63 4.92 8.84
N VAL A 225 -3.55 5.18 8.10
CA VAL A 225 -3.62 5.89 6.81
C VAL A 225 -4.52 5.12 5.83
N GLN A 226 -4.32 3.81 5.67
CA GLN A 226 -5.15 3.01 4.76
C GLN A 226 -6.63 3.03 5.14
N ASN A 227 -6.94 2.95 6.43
CA ASN A 227 -8.31 3.01 6.93
C ASN A 227 -8.93 4.38 6.65
N LEU A 228 -8.20 5.47 6.89
CA LEU A 228 -8.66 6.82 6.55
C LEU A 228 -8.88 6.98 5.04
N GLU A 229 -8.02 6.39 4.20
CA GLU A 229 -8.20 6.39 2.74
C GLU A 229 -9.47 5.65 2.31
N LYS A 230 -9.75 4.51 2.93
CA LYS A 230 -10.98 3.74 2.74
C LYS A 230 -12.21 4.54 3.18
N ASP A 231 -12.14 5.20 4.34
CA ASP A 231 -13.21 6.04 4.85
C ASP A 231 -13.47 7.24 3.92
N ILE A 232 -12.43 7.92 3.45
CA ILE A 232 -12.54 9.01 2.47
C ILE A 232 -13.20 8.51 1.18
N TYR A 233 -12.81 7.32 0.72
CA TYR A 233 -13.41 6.69 -0.45
C TYR A 233 -14.92 6.47 -0.27
N GLN A 234 -15.34 5.86 0.85
CA GLN A 234 -16.76 5.61 1.14
C GLN A 234 -17.53 6.91 1.36
N ALA A 235 -16.99 7.84 2.14
CA ALA A 235 -17.59 9.13 2.41
C ALA A 235 -17.86 9.91 1.12
N SER A 236 -16.92 9.87 0.17
CA SER A 236 -17.09 10.50 -1.15
C SER A 236 -18.26 9.88 -1.93
N LEU A 237 -18.39 8.55 -1.92
CA LEU A 237 -19.47 7.85 -2.63
C LEU A 237 -20.84 8.05 -1.97
N ASN A 238 -20.85 8.29 -0.66
CA ASN A 238 -22.05 8.55 0.13
C ASN A 238 -22.47 10.03 0.14
N LYS A 239 -21.86 10.87 -0.70
CA LYS A 239 -22.09 12.33 -0.75
C LYS A 239 -21.89 13.02 0.61
N GLU A 240 -20.96 12.52 1.45
CA GLU A 240 -20.71 13.14 2.75
C GLU A 240 -20.17 14.57 2.63
N PRO A 241 -20.45 15.44 3.62
CA PRO A 241 -20.00 16.83 3.59
C PRO A 241 -18.48 16.97 3.40
N ARG A 242 -18.10 17.93 2.55
CA ARG A 242 -16.70 18.30 2.28
C ARG A 242 -15.83 18.33 3.53
N ALA A 243 -16.29 19.00 4.58
CA ALA A 243 -15.55 19.21 5.82
C ALA A 243 -15.13 17.88 6.50
N GLY A 244 -16.02 16.89 6.51
CA GLY A 244 -15.74 15.57 7.12
C GLY A 244 -14.61 14.84 6.38
N ILE A 245 -14.62 14.89 5.06
CA ILE A 245 -13.60 14.27 4.21
C ILE A 245 -12.27 15.01 4.34
N PHE A 246 -12.28 16.35 4.35
CA PHE A 246 -11.09 17.17 4.54
C PHE A 246 -10.40 16.92 5.89
N ASN A 247 -11.17 16.71 6.96
CA ASN A 247 -10.62 16.38 8.27
C ASN A 247 -9.81 15.08 8.26
N LYS A 248 -10.33 14.04 7.57
CA LYS A 248 -9.61 12.76 7.42
C LYS A 248 -8.32 12.91 6.60
N ILE A 249 -8.34 13.75 5.57
CA ILE A 249 -7.15 14.03 4.76
C ILE A 249 -6.08 14.75 5.58
N ASN A 250 -6.48 15.72 6.41
CA ASN A 250 -5.57 16.38 7.35
C ASN A 250 -4.98 15.39 8.37
N GLU A 251 -5.77 14.43 8.84
CA GLU A 251 -5.31 13.37 9.75
C GLU A 251 -4.25 12.47 9.09
N ILE A 252 -4.44 12.07 7.83
CA ILE A 252 -3.40 11.39 7.04
C ILE A 252 -2.12 12.23 6.97
N GLY A 253 -2.24 13.54 6.78
CA GLY A 253 -1.09 14.47 6.76
C GLY A 253 -0.28 14.42 8.07
N LYS A 254 -0.95 14.39 9.22
CA LYS A 254 -0.31 14.27 10.55
C LYS A 254 0.39 12.91 10.70
N LEU A 255 -0.27 11.82 10.31
CA LEU A 255 0.32 10.48 10.37
C LEU A 255 1.58 10.38 9.50
N ARG A 256 1.61 11.03 8.33
CA ARG A 256 2.81 11.09 7.48
C ARG A 256 3.97 11.80 8.18
N VAL A 257 3.70 12.88 8.93
CA VAL A 257 4.71 13.57 9.75
C VAL A 257 5.27 12.64 10.82
N ASP A 258 4.41 11.90 11.53
CA ASP A 258 4.84 10.97 12.58
C ASP A 258 5.67 9.80 12.01
N VAL A 259 5.25 9.25 10.87
CA VAL A 259 5.97 8.21 10.12
C VAL A 259 7.36 8.69 9.72
N VAL A 260 7.45 9.88 9.11
CA VAL A 260 8.73 10.45 8.66
C VAL A 260 9.62 10.76 9.85
N SER A 261 9.10 11.36 10.92
CA SER A 261 9.85 11.64 12.14
C SER A 261 10.48 10.36 12.72
N LYS A 262 9.70 9.27 12.82
CA LYS A 262 10.24 7.97 13.28
C LYS A 262 11.28 7.39 12.34
N LYS A 263 11.11 7.52 11.02
CA LYS A 263 12.09 7.07 10.02
C LYS A 263 13.38 7.88 10.09
N THR A 264 13.28 9.19 10.32
CA THR A 264 14.43 10.07 10.56
C THR A 264 15.17 9.69 11.84
N ASN A 265 14.46 9.39 12.92
CA ASN A 265 15.08 8.89 14.16
C ASN A 265 15.77 7.52 13.95
N CYS A 266 15.16 6.65 13.15
CA CYS A 266 15.77 5.38 12.76
C CYS A 266 17.07 5.59 11.97
N ARG A 267 17.10 6.54 11.04
CA ARG A 267 18.32 6.94 10.33
C ARG A 267 19.38 7.45 11.32
N ASP A 268 19.01 8.30 12.26
CA ASP A 268 19.96 8.87 13.22
C ASP A 268 20.55 7.81 14.14
N LEU A 269 19.76 6.80 14.52
CA LEU A 269 20.27 5.62 15.21
C LEU A 269 21.27 4.86 14.34
N VAL A 270 20.92 4.57 13.09
CA VAL A 270 21.80 3.87 12.15
C VAL A 270 23.14 4.61 11.98
N ILE A 271 23.13 5.93 11.82
CA ILE A 271 24.34 6.75 11.71
C ILE A 271 25.22 6.63 12.97
N LYS A 272 24.61 6.56 14.16
CA LYS A 272 25.34 6.42 15.43
C LYS A 272 25.88 5.03 15.66
N THR A 273 25.20 4.02 15.13
CA THR A 273 25.54 2.61 15.35
C THR A 273 26.59 2.11 14.36
N LEU A 274 26.51 2.55 13.09
CA LEU A 274 27.43 2.10 12.05
C LEU A 274 28.72 2.91 12.00
N SER A 275 29.80 2.28 11.55
CA SER A 275 31.04 2.99 11.18
C SER A 275 30.81 3.89 9.95
N PRO A 276 31.66 4.90 9.73
CA PRO A 276 31.60 5.72 8.51
C PRO A 276 31.66 4.89 7.21
N GLU A 277 32.46 3.82 7.18
CA GLU A 277 32.59 2.92 6.03
C GLU A 277 31.29 2.13 5.78
N GLN A 278 30.67 1.62 6.84
CA GLN A 278 29.38 0.92 6.76
C GLN A 278 28.26 1.88 6.31
N TRP A 279 28.24 3.12 6.82
CA TRP A 279 27.30 4.15 6.40
C TRP A 279 27.46 4.47 4.90
N ASN A 280 28.69 4.64 4.43
CA ASN A 280 28.96 4.93 3.01
C ASN A 280 28.51 3.76 2.11
N LEU A 281 28.76 2.52 2.50
CA LEU A 281 28.24 1.35 1.78
C LEU A 281 26.70 1.32 1.79
N LEU A 282 26.07 1.81 2.85
CA LEU A 282 24.62 1.80 3.00
C LEU A 282 23.95 2.81 2.07
N ILE A 283 24.50 4.02 1.95
CA ILE A 283 23.96 5.04 1.04
C ILE A 283 24.09 4.65 -0.43
N GLU A 284 25.14 3.91 -0.80
CA GLU A 284 25.34 3.35 -2.15
C GLU A 284 24.28 2.31 -2.52
N LYS A 285 23.77 1.57 -1.53
CA LYS A 285 22.78 0.50 -1.72
C LYS A 285 21.32 0.94 -1.54
N SER A 286 21.07 2.19 -1.14
CA SER A 286 19.73 2.70 -0.72
C SER A 286 19.12 3.71 -1.70
#